data_AF-A0A0A1YWQ1-F1
#
_entry.id   AF-A0A0A1YWQ1-F1
#
_cell.length_a   1.000
_cell.length_b   1.000
_cell.length_c   1.000
_cell.angle_alpha   90.00
_cell.angle_beta   90.00
_cell.angle_gamma   90.00
#
_symmetry.space_group_name_H-M   'P 1'
#
loop_
_entity.id
_entity.type
_entity.pdbx_description
1 polymer ?
#
loop_
_entity_poly.entity_id
_entity_poly.type
_entity_poly.pdbx_seq_one_letter_code
_entity_poly.pdbx_strand_id
1 'polypeptide(L)'
;MIQNGSLWKGAPIGTEKSLIDGISKNNLHTLRKELGVLSTQESKFLGAFFEVPLYATHSTAAPVRREDDSVALFSRQKLIDRHIIFNTDNSPQEDIKLLGNDDFVFFALEAGSESKKPSSRLGGTTYRFEFDAPAFKDAAWMSLVEMRFAQTPNLDRHIEGLDSDEYAKLSKRKLQPFETVFSGEDMKAGIGLSLIRDLRNFSPASNQRLLEHTDEVAINKLVNGFYRPEIKVARHFFSDNYMEASVRKDDKA
;
A
#
# COMPACT_ATOMS: atom_id res chain seq x y z
N MET A 1 6.80 5.57 -17.01
CA MET A 1 5.73 6.55 -16.67
C MET A 1 4.38 5.88 -16.97
N ILE A 2 3.35 6.10 -16.12
CA ILE A 2 2.10 5.30 -16.10
C ILE A 2 1.34 5.26 -17.43
N GLN A 3 1.40 6.33 -18.24
CA GLN A 3 0.72 6.45 -19.53
C GLN A 3 1.17 5.43 -20.58
N ASN A 4 2.32 4.78 -20.37
CA ASN A 4 2.77 3.69 -21.22
C ASN A 4 1.99 2.40 -20.95
N GLY A 5 1.28 2.32 -19.82
CA GLY A 5 0.44 1.19 -19.46
C GLY A 5 -0.93 1.27 -20.14
N SER A 6 -1.40 0.17 -20.71
CA SER A 6 -2.71 0.11 -21.36
C SER A 6 -3.88 0.45 -20.42
N LEU A 7 -3.72 0.26 -19.11
CA LEU A 7 -4.73 0.63 -18.11
C LEU A 7 -4.97 2.14 -18.05
N TRP A 8 -3.97 2.94 -18.42
CA TRP A 8 -4.00 4.41 -18.37
C TRP A 8 -4.26 5.04 -19.74
N LYS A 9 -4.77 4.27 -20.71
CA LYS A 9 -5.01 4.75 -22.07
C LYS A 9 -5.94 5.97 -22.06
N GLY A 10 -5.45 7.09 -22.58
CA GLY A 10 -6.18 8.36 -22.60
C GLY A 10 -5.81 9.33 -21.47
N ALA A 11 -4.93 8.94 -20.54
CA ALA A 11 -4.31 9.86 -19.60
C ALA A 11 -3.50 10.93 -20.37
N PRO A 12 -3.65 12.23 -20.05
CA PRO A 12 -2.86 13.27 -20.70
C PRO A 12 -1.39 13.15 -20.31
N ILE A 13 -0.49 13.41 -21.26
CA ILE A 13 0.96 13.32 -21.05
C ILE A 13 1.41 14.46 -20.14
N GLY A 14 2.22 14.17 -19.13
CA GLY A 14 2.82 15.19 -18.25
C GLY A 14 1.86 15.72 -17.18
N THR A 15 0.68 15.11 -17.03
CA THR A 15 -0.31 15.48 -16.00
C THR A 15 -0.59 14.34 -15.02
N GLU A 16 0.29 13.33 -14.96
CA GLU A 16 0.10 12.08 -14.22
C GLU A 16 -0.24 12.34 -12.76
N LYS A 17 0.50 13.24 -12.09
CA LYS A 17 0.24 13.61 -10.70
C LYS A 17 -1.16 14.22 -10.54
N SER A 18 -1.53 15.17 -11.39
CA SER A 18 -2.84 15.82 -11.29
C SER A 18 -4.00 14.87 -11.60
N LEU A 19 -3.80 13.90 -12.50
CA LEU A 19 -4.77 12.85 -12.78
C LEU A 19 -4.98 11.96 -11.56
N ILE A 20 -3.88 11.48 -10.97
CA ILE A 20 -3.92 10.64 -9.76
C ILE A 20 -4.55 11.41 -8.59
N ASP A 21 -4.17 12.68 -8.38
CA ASP A 21 -4.76 13.53 -7.34
C ASP A 21 -6.26 13.75 -7.58
N GLY A 22 -6.69 13.87 -8.84
CA GLY A 22 -8.11 13.95 -9.21
C GLY A 22 -8.87 12.67 -8.86
N ILE A 23 -8.29 11.51 -9.18
CA ILE A 23 -8.85 10.19 -8.82
C ILE A 23 -8.95 10.06 -7.30
N SER A 24 -7.87 10.37 -6.57
CA SER A 24 -7.81 10.31 -5.10
C SER A 24 -8.92 11.12 -4.45
N LYS A 25 -9.05 12.40 -4.84
CA LYS A 25 -10.08 13.30 -4.31
C LYS A 25 -11.49 12.80 -4.59
N ASN A 26 -11.73 12.28 -5.80
CA ASN A 26 -13.03 11.72 -6.17
C ASN A 26 -13.37 10.45 -5.38
N ASN A 27 -12.38 9.57 -5.17
CA ASN A 27 -12.55 8.36 -4.36
C ASN A 27 -12.85 8.71 -2.90
N LEU A 28 -12.08 9.63 -2.33
CA LEU A 28 -12.28 10.07 -0.95
C LEU A 28 -13.64 10.78 -0.76
N HIS A 29 -14.05 11.60 -1.73
CA HIS A 29 -15.38 12.22 -1.74
C HIS A 29 -16.49 11.17 -1.78
N THR A 30 -16.38 10.20 -2.69
CA THR A 30 -17.34 9.10 -2.83
C THR A 30 -17.41 8.28 -1.54
N LEU A 31 -16.28 7.89 -0.96
CA LEU A 31 -16.23 7.16 0.31
C LEU A 31 -16.92 7.92 1.45
N ARG A 32 -16.64 9.21 1.60
CA ARG A 32 -17.30 10.05 2.62
C ARG A 32 -18.81 10.12 2.41
N LYS A 33 -19.26 10.22 1.15
CA LYS A 33 -20.69 10.24 0.80
C LYS A 33 -21.37 8.91 1.07
N GLU A 34 -20.75 7.79 0.70
CA GLU A 34 -21.25 6.44 0.95
C GLU A 34 -21.34 6.12 2.44
N LEU A 35 -20.32 6.52 3.21
CA LEU A 35 -20.26 6.26 4.64
C LEU A 35 -21.25 7.14 5.43
N GLY A 36 -21.51 8.36 4.97
CA GLY A 36 -22.33 9.32 5.68
C GLY A 36 -21.77 9.60 7.08
N VAL A 37 -22.65 9.70 8.07
CA VAL A 37 -22.24 9.90 9.47
C VAL A 37 -21.68 8.60 10.02
N LEU A 38 -20.47 8.66 10.58
CA LEU A 38 -19.85 7.53 11.27
C LEU A 38 -20.52 7.30 12.63
N SER A 39 -20.66 6.04 13.02
CA SER A 39 -21.06 5.69 14.37
C SER A 39 -19.99 6.13 15.39
N THR A 40 -20.35 6.14 16.68
CA THR A 40 -19.37 6.42 17.74
C THR A 40 -18.22 5.40 17.74
N GLN A 41 -18.51 4.14 17.43
CA GLN A 41 -17.51 3.07 17.39
C GLN A 41 -16.59 3.22 16.17
N GLU A 42 -17.16 3.51 15.00
CA GLU A 42 -16.39 3.79 13.79
C GLU A 42 -15.49 5.03 13.95
N SER A 43 -16.00 6.09 14.59
CA SER A 43 -15.20 7.28 14.88
C SER A 43 -14.04 6.99 15.84
N LYS A 44 -14.27 6.15 16.86
CA LYS A 44 -13.21 5.71 17.79
C LYS A 44 -12.16 4.87 17.08
N PHE A 45 -12.58 3.90 16.27
CA PHE A 45 -11.69 3.09 15.45
C PHE A 45 -10.84 3.97 14.52
N LEU A 46 -11.47 4.91 13.81
CA LEU A 46 -10.77 5.82 12.89
C LEU A 46 -9.78 6.72 13.62
N GLY A 47 -10.16 7.25 14.79
CA GLY A 47 -9.27 8.02 15.64
C GLY A 47 -8.04 7.20 16.05
N ALA A 48 -8.24 5.98 16.54
CA ALA A 48 -7.13 5.11 16.90
C ALA A 48 -6.24 4.73 15.70
N PHE A 49 -6.84 4.45 14.54
CA PHE A 49 -6.10 4.17 13.30
C PHE A 49 -5.17 5.34 12.91
N PHE A 50 -5.59 6.59 13.09
CA PHE A 50 -4.75 7.74 12.78
C PHE A 50 -3.56 7.92 13.73
N GLU A 51 -3.69 7.45 14.97
CA GLU A 51 -2.62 7.49 15.98
C GLU A 51 -1.61 6.34 15.83
N VAL A 52 -1.99 5.23 15.19
CA VAL A 52 -1.07 4.11 14.96
C VAL A 52 0.07 4.52 14.01
N PRO A 53 1.34 4.34 14.39
CA PRO A 53 2.47 4.57 13.51
C PRO A 53 2.40 3.67 12.28
N LEU A 54 2.55 4.26 11.10
CA LEU A 54 2.58 3.56 9.83
C LEU A 54 3.96 3.72 9.18
N TYR A 55 4.43 2.66 8.53
CA TYR A 55 5.72 2.64 7.85
C TYR A 55 5.59 2.12 6.41
N ALA A 56 6.16 2.88 5.48
CA ALA A 56 6.43 2.41 4.14
C ALA A 56 7.68 1.54 4.16
N THR A 57 7.58 0.33 3.63
CA THR A 57 8.65 -0.67 3.72
C THR A 57 9.11 -1.13 2.34
N HIS A 58 10.43 -1.20 2.16
CA HIS A 58 11.06 -1.67 0.93
C HIS A 58 12.12 -2.71 1.27
N SER A 59 11.94 -3.94 0.78
CA SER A 59 12.95 -4.99 0.92
C SER A 59 13.80 -5.06 -0.34
N THR A 60 15.12 -5.10 -0.18
CA THR A 60 16.05 -5.19 -1.31
C THR A 60 17.38 -5.82 -0.90
N ALA A 61 18.07 -6.42 -1.85
CA ALA A 61 19.46 -6.87 -1.71
C ALA A 61 20.44 -5.93 -2.43
N ALA A 62 19.96 -4.89 -3.11
CA ALA A 62 20.80 -3.92 -3.80
C ALA A 62 21.54 -3.04 -2.78
N PRO A 63 22.75 -2.53 -3.13
CA PRO A 63 23.43 -1.53 -2.32
C PRO A 63 22.66 -0.21 -2.43
N VAL A 64 21.92 0.15 -1.37
CA VAL A 64 21.08 1.36 -1.35
C VAL A 64 21.63 2.45 -0.43
N ARG A 65 22.57 2.14 0.46
CA ARG A 65 23.22 3.14 1.31
C ARG A 65 24.23 3.96 0.50
N ARG A 66 24.24 5.27 0.75
CA ARG A 66 25.17 6.25 0.17
C ARG A 66 26.31 6.54 1.15
N GLU A 67 27.30 7.29 0.68
CA GLU A 67 28.47 7.69 1.50
C GLU A 67 28.10 8.57 2.72
N ASP A 68 26.96 9.26 2.65
CA ASP A 68 26.42 10.10 3.72
C ASP A 68 25.45 9.36 4.65
N ASP A 69 25.48 8.02 4.65
CA ASP A 69 24.58 7.10 5.36
C ASP A 69 23.09 7.19 4.98
N SER A 70 22.71 8.05 4.03
CA SER A 70 21.34 8.09 3.50
C SER A 70 21.06 6.91 2.58
N VAL A 71 19.77 6.59 2.40
CA VAL A 71 19.29 5.53 1.50
C VAL A 71 18.78 6.13 0.19
N ALA A 72 19.18 5.51 -0.92
CA ALA A 72 18.70 5.78 -2.26
C ALA A 72 18.06 4.53 -2.87
N LEU A 73 16.76 4.63 -3.15
CA LEU A 73 16.00 3.63 -3.89
C LEU A 73 15.70 4.15 -5.28
N PHE A 74 15.83 3.28 -6.28
CA PHE A 74 15.62 3.63 -7.68
C PHE A 74 14.56 2.73 -8.31
N SER A 75 13.73 3.31 -9.18
CA SER A 75 12.82 2.55 -10.04
C SER A 75 13.60 1.63 -10.97
N ARG A 76 12.93 0.64 -11.55
CA ARG A 76 13.53 -0.24 -12.54
C ARG A 76 14.18 0.55 -13.68
N GLN A 77 13.45 1.52 -14.25
CA GLN A 77 13.97 2.35 -15.32
C GLN A 77 15.23 3.11 -14.88
N LYS A 78 15.26 3.64 -13.65
CA LYS A 78 16.45 4.33 -13.15
C LYS A 78 17.63 3.41 -12.86
N LEU A 79 17.39 2.17 -12.43
CA LEU A 79 18.43 1.15 -12.29
C LEU A 79 19.07 0.83 -13.64
N ILE A 80 18.24 0.65 -14.68
CA ILE A 80 18.71 0.45 -16.07
C ILE A 80 19.52 1.66 -16.55
N ASP A 81 18.99 2.87 -16.42
CA ASP A 81 19.67 4.10 -16.86
C ASP A 81 21.03 4.29 -16.16
N ARG A 82 21.16 3.83 -14.91
CA ARG A 82 22.37 3.94 -14.09
C ARG A 82 23.29 2.72 -14.19
N HIS A 83 22.95 1.71 -14.99
CA HIS A 83 23.71 0.46 -15.12
C HIS A 83 23.92 -0.27 -13.78
N ILE A 84 22.94 -0.18 -12.87
CA ILE A 84 22.96 -0.89 -11.59
C ILE A 84 22.38 -2.29 -11.82
N ILE A 85 23.09 -3.33 -11.38
CA ILE A 85 22.63 -4.72 -11.47
C ILE A 85 21.51 -4.96 -10.46
N PHE A 86 20.41 -5.56 -10.90
CA PHE A 86 19.27 -5.93 -10.05
C PHE A 86 18.56 -7.17 -10.58
N ASN A 87 17.71 -7.78 -9.76
CA ASN A 87 16.88 -8.91 -10.18
C ASN A 87 15.76 -8.43 -11.11
N THR A 88 15.81 -8.84 -12.38
CA THR A 88 14.84 -8.46 -13.40
C THR A 88 13.53 -9.24 -13.36
N ASP A 89 13.47 -10.37 -12.65
CA ASP A 89 12.37 -11.34 -12.70
C ASP A 89 11.17 -10.90 -11.86
N ASN A 90 11.38 -9.96 -10.93
CA ASN A 90 10.33 -9.42 -10.05
C ASN A 90 9.41 -8.39 -10.75
N SER A 91 9.59 -8.13 -12.05
CA SER A 91 8.69 -7.26 -12.85
C SER A 91 8.44 -7.87 -14.23
N PRO A 92 7.49 -8.83 -14.33
CA PRO A 92 7.07 -9.41 -15.60
C PRO A 92 6.77 -8.34 -16.67
N GLN A 93 7.19 -8.57 -17.92
CA GLN A 93 6.93 -7.64 -19.02
C GLN A 93 5.43 -7.33 -19.22
N GLU A 94 4.56 -8.27 -18.87
CA GLU A 94 3.11 -8.10 -18.90
C GLU A 94 2.63 -7.01 -17.94
N ASP A 95 3.21 -6.95 -16.73
CA ASP A 95 2.89 -5.89 -15.75
C ASP A 95 3.27 -4.53 -16.29
N ILE A 96 4.47 -4.45 -16.88
CA ILE A 96 4.99 -3.21 -17.47
C ILE A 96 4.07 -2.74 -18.59
N LYS A 97 3.66 -3.64 -19.50
CA LYS A 97 2.74 -3.32 -20.60
C LYS A 97 1.35 -2.89 -20.13
N LEU A 98 0.83 -3.53 -19.07
CA LEU A 98 -0.51 -3.25 -18.57
C LEU A 98 -0.54 -1.97 -17.73
N LEU A 99 0.40 -1.82 -16.79
CA LEU A 99 0.36 -0.80 -15.74
C LEU A 99 1.29 0.40 -16.01
N GLY A 100 2.33 0.25 -16.83
CA GLY A 100 3.31 1.33 -17.11
C GLY A 100 4.06 1.81 -15.87
N ASN A 101 4.13 0.98 -14.83
CA ASN A 101 4.57 1.35 -13.49
C ASN A 101 6.04 0.97 -13.18
N ASP A 102 6.83 0.63 -14.21
CA ASP A 102 8.24 0.30 -14.11
C ASP A 102 9.15 1.48 -13.72
N ASP A 103 8.63 2.70 -13.78
CA ASP A 103 9.32 3.91 -13.32
C ASP A 103 8.88 4.35 -11.91
N PHE A 104 8.45 3.42 -11.06
CA PHE A 104 8.17 3.66 -9.63
C PHE A 104 9.07 2.83 -8.72
N VAL A 105 9.34 3.39 -7.54
CA VAL A 105 9.79 2.65 -6.36
C VAL A 105 8.54 2.24 -5.58
N PHE A 106 8.43 0.94 -5.29
CA PHE A 106 7.28 0.36 -4.59
C PHE A 106 7.60 0.12 -3.13
N PHE A 107 6.63 0.41 -2.26
CA PHE A 107 6.69 0.11 -0.83
C PHE A 107 5.42 -0.62 -0.40
N ALA A 108 5.57 -1.55 0.52
CA ALA A 108 4.46 -2.14 1.26
C ALA A 108 4.16 -1.30 2.51
N LEU A 109 2.93 -1.35 3.00
CA LEU A 109 2.53 -0.66 4.23
C LEU A 109 2.54 -1.62 5.44
N GLU A 110 3.24 -1.23 6.50
CA GLU A 110 3.19 -1.88 7.81
C GLU A 110 2.64 -0.92 8.87
N ALA A 111 1.81 -1.43 9.78
CA ALA A 111 1.42 -0.70 10.98
C ALA A 111 2.22 -1.21 12.19
N GLY A 112 2.65 -0.28 13.03
CA GLY A 112 3.41 -0.55 14.25
C GLY A 112 4.90 -0.26 14.15
N SER A 113 5.48 -0.02 15.31
CA SER A 113 6.88 0.38 15.48
C SER A 113 7.88 -0.73 15.19
N GLU A 114 7.49 -1.99 15.35
CA GLU A 114 8.33 -3.15 15.04
C GLU A 114 8.07 -3.69 13.64
N SER A 115 9.11 -4.21 12.98
CA SER A 115 8.93 -4.89 11.70
C SER A 115 8.13 -6.17 11.87
N LYS A 116 7.07 -6.33 11.09
CA LYS A 116 6.16 -7.49 11.19
C LYS A 116 6.38 -8.51 10.06
N LYS A 117 7.28 -8.24 9.12
CA LYS A 117 7.57 -9.13 7.98
C LYS A 117 8.77 -10.04 8.28
N PRO A 118 8.57 -11.36 8.43
CA PRO A 118 9.65 -12.28 8.79
C PRO A 118 10.58 -12.63 7.62
N SER A 119 10.11 -12.47 6.38
CA SER A 119 10.86 -12.84 5.17
C SER A 119 10.49 -12.02 3.94
N SER A 120 11.39 -11.97 2.94
CA SER A 120 11.12 -11.31 1.65
C SER A 120 11.84 -12.01 0.49
N ARG A 121 11.15 -12.09 -0.66
CA ARG A 121 11.72 -12.56 -1.94
C ARG A 121 12.65 -11.52 -2.59
N LEU A 122 12.53 -10.26 -2.19
CA LEU A 122 13.25 -9.14 -2.80
C LEU A 122 14.64 -8.89 -2.18
N GLY A 123 14.94 -9.49 -1.02
CA GLY A 123 16.23 -9.35 -0.35
C GLY A 123 16.18 -9.58 1.16
N GLY A 124 17.36 -9.66 1.77
CA GLY A 124 17.54 -9.95 3.20
C GLY A 124 17.43 -8.73 4.13
N THR A 125 17.34 -7.52 3.58
CA THR A 125 17.20 -6.28 4.37
C THR A 125 15.90 -5.58 3.97
N THR A 126 15.14 -5.16 4.98
CA THR A 126 13.96 -4.31 4.82
C THR A 126 14.23 -2.94 5.42
N TYR A 127 14.07 -1.91 4.59
CA TYR A 127 14.12 -0.52 4.99
C TYR A 127 12.72 -0.04 5.31
N ARG A 128 12.55 0.66 6.43
CA ARG A 128 11.26 1.18 6.90
C ARG A 128 11.38 2.69 7.05
N PHE A 129 10.43 3.41 6.47
CA PHE A 129 10.36 4.87 6.44
C PHE A 129 9.03 5.30 7.02
N GLU A 130 9.01 6.36 7.82
CA GLU A 130 7.77 6.91 8.38
C GLU A 130 6.81 7.25 7.25
N PHE A 131 5.60 6.69 7.29
CA PHE A 131 4.59 6.90 6.24
C PHE A 131 4.16 8.37 6.14
N ASP A 132 4.21 9.08 7.24
CA ASP A 132 3.85 10.49 7.34
C ASP A 132 4.98 11.46 6.93
N ALA A 133 6.12 10.94 6.44
CA ALA A 133 7.24 11.75 5.96
C ALA A 133 6.86 12.56 4.69
N PRO A 134 7.44 13.76 4.48
CA PRO A 134 7.13 14.62 3.34
C PRO A 134 7.27 13.93 1.98
N ALA A 135 8.27 13.05 1.82
CA ALA A 135 8.49 12.31 0.59
C ALA A 135 7.27 11.47 0.16
N PHE A 136 6.46 10.98 1.11
CA PHE A 136 5.22 10.27 0.80
C PHE A 136 4.02 11.21 0.67
N LYS A 137 3.90 12.20 1.55
CA LYS A 137 2.79 13.17 1.52
C LYS A 137 2.76 14.03 0.26
N ASP A 138 3.92 14.37 -0.30
CA ASP A 138 4.00 15.33 -1.40
C ASP A 138 4.00 14.65 -2.78
N ALA A 139 4.60 13.46 -2.87
CA ALA A 139 4.97 12.85 -4.15
C ALA A 139 4.47 11.42 -4.35
N ALA A 140 4.02 10.73 -3.29
CA ALA A 140 3.58 9.36 -3.42
C ALA A 140 2.09 9.24 -3.73
N TRP A 141 1.77 8.12 -4.35
CA TRP A 141 0.40 7.63 -4.43
C TRP A 141 0.38 6.15 -4.10
N MET A 142 -0.81 5.64 -3.84
CA MET A 142 -1.00 4.28 -3.37
C MET A 142 -2.24 3.69 -4.03
N SER A 143 -2.21 2.37 -4.27
CA SER A 143 -3.43 1.60 -4.47
C SER A 143 -3.62 0.66 -3.28
N LEU A 144 -4.86 0.50 -2.81
CA LEU A 144 -5.14 -0.39 -1.68
C LEU A 144 -4.77 -1.84 -2.02
N VAL A 145 -4.99 -2.26 -3.27
CA VAL A 145 -4.63 -3.60 -3.78
C VAL A 145 -3.73 -3.46 -5.00
N GLU A 146 -3.06 -4.54 -5.39
CA GLU A 146 -2.31 -4.62 -6.66
C GLU A 146 -3.25 -4.34 -7.84
N MET A 147 -2.93 -3.35 -8.67
CA MET A 147 -3.84 -2.87 -9.71
C MET A 147 -4.06 -3.87 -10.87
N ARG A 148 -3.14 -4.81 -11.10
CA ARG A 148 -3.28 -5.83 -12.17
C ARG A 148 -4.48 -6.74 -11.92
N PHE A 149 -4.61 -7.26 -10.71
CA PHE A 149 -5.70 -8.16 -10.33
C PHE A 149 -6.85 -7.41 -9.68
N ALA A 150 -6.56 -6.27 -9.04
CA ALA A 150 -7.47 -5.44 -8.27
C ALA A 150 -8.36 -6.28 -7.37
N GLN A 151 -7.74 -7.10 -6.53
CA GLN A 151 -8.43 -8.10 -5.74
C GLN A 151 -7.97 -8.04 -4.29
N THR A 152 -8.91 -8.16 -3.35
CA THR A 152 -8.57 -8.26 -1.93
C THR A 152 -7.79 -9.55 -1.65
N PRO A 153 -6.93 -9.58 -0.61
CA PRO A 153 -6.25 -10.78 -0.18
C PRO A 153 -7.22 -11.87 0.32
N ASN A 154 -6.65 -13.01 0.66
CA ASN A 154 -7.34 -14.02 1.46
C ASN A 154 -7.39 -13.52 2.92
N LEU A 155 -8.58 -13.15 3.41
CA LEU A 155 -8.77 -12.58 4.74
C LEU A 155 -8.39 -13.56 5.85
N ASP A 156 -8.67 -14.85 5.65
CA ASP A 156 -8.41 -15.95 6.59
C ASP A 156 -6.94 -16.09 6.99
N ARG A 157 -6.01 -15.54 6.20
CA ARG A 157 -4.58 -15.50 6.52
C ARG A 157 -4.21 -14.45 7.56
N HIS A 158 -5.08 -13.49 7.82
CA HIS A 158 -4.79 -12.30 8.63
C HIS A 158 -5.81 -12.02 9.72
N ILE A 159 -7.07 -12.36 9.47
CA ILE A 159 -8.21 -12.07 10.35
C ILE A 159 -8.86 -13.38 10.76
N GLU A 160 -8.92 -13.63 12.06
CA GLU A 160 -9.49 -14.85 12.64
C GLU A 160 -10.92 -14.60 13.18
N GLY A 161 -11.68 -15.68 13.30
CA GLY A 161 -13.00 -15.68 13.96
C GLY A 161 -14.13 -15.07 13.14
N LEU A 162 -14.01 -15.06 11.81
CA LEU A 162 -15.15 -14.79 10.91
C LEU A 162 -15.80 -16.12 10.52
N ASP A 163 -17.07 -16.07 10.14
CA ASP A 163 -17.74 -17.25 9.59
C ASP A 163 -17.37 -17.47 8.10
N SER A 164 -17.80 -18.61 7.54
CA SER A 164 -17.48 -18.98 6.16
C SER A 164 -18.04 -18.00 5.12
N ASP A 165 -19.21 -17.43 5.39
CA ASP A 165 -19.90 -16.54 4.45
C ASP A 165 -19.24 -15.15 4.45
N GLU A 166 -18.84 -14.68 5.63
CA GLU A 166 -18.05 -13.47 5.83
C GLU A 166 -16.68 -13.56 5.12
N TYR A 167 -15.97 -14.69 5.26
CA TYR A 167 -14.74 -14.93 4.51
C TYR A 167 -14.99 -14.98 3.00
N ALA A 168 -16.03 -15.67 2.55
CA ALA A 168 -16.34 -15.81 1.13
C ALA A 168 -16.73 -14.48 0.47
N LYS A 169 -17.39 -13.58 1.21
CA LYS A 169 -17.84 -12.28 0.70
C LYS A 169 -16.70 -11.32 0.42
N LEU A 170 -15.64 -11.34 1.24
CA LEU A 170 -14.60 -10.32 1.23
C LEU A 170 -13.22 -10.82 0.84
N SER A 171 -12.93 -12.12 0.96
CA SER A 171 -11.70 -12.69 0.44
C SER A 171 -11.75 -12.70 -1.08
N LYS A 172 -10.64 -12.36 -1.74
CA LYS A 172 -10.54 -12.47 -3.20
C LYS A 172 -11.67 -11.71 -3.94
N ARG A 173 -12.22 -10.67 -3.34
CA ARG A 173 -13.25 -9.83 -3.96
C ARG A 173 -12.58 -8.93 -4.99
N LYS A 174 -13.10 -8.91 -6.22
CA LYS A 174 -12.65 -7.98 -7.25
C LYS A 174 -13.11 -6.56 -6.93
N LEU A 175 -12.22 -5.61 -7.12
CA LEU A 175 -12.41 -4.17 -6.96
C LEU A 175 -12.17 -3.51 -8.32
N GLN A 176 -12.69 -2.29 -8.50
CA GLN A 176 -12.28 -1.47 -9.63
C GLN A 176 -10.90 -0.86 -9.31
N PRO A 177 -9.86 -1.07 -10.14
CA PRO A 177 -8.50 -0.65 -9.81
C PRO A 177 -8.40 0.84 -9.40
N PHE A 178 -9.07 1.72 -10.14
CA PHE A 178 -9.01 3.17 -9.90
C PHE A 178 -9.77 3.62 -8.66
N GLU A 179 -10.76 2.87 -8.16
CA GLU A 179 -11.48 3.19 -6.92
C GLU A 179 -10.63 2.94 -5.67
N THR A 180 -9.46 2.31 -5.84
CA THR A 180 -8.53 1.98 -4.75
C THR A 180 -7.36 2.95 -4.64
N VAL A 181 -7.32 3.98 -5.49
CA VAL A 181 -6.20 4.91 -5.61
C VAL A 181 -6.38 6.10 -4.68
N PHE A 182 -5.32 6.42 -3.94
CA PHE A 182 -5.20 7.62 -3.10
C PHE A 182 -3.80 8.23 -3.26
N SER A 183 -3.65 9.53 -3.05
CA SER A 183 -2.36 10.22 -3.14
C SER A 183 -2.10 11.17 -1.98
N GLY A 184 -0.81 11.32 -1.66
CA GLY A 184 -0.33 12.22 -0.62
C GLY A 184 -1.08 12.09 0.70
N GLU A 185 -1.59 13.22 1.21
CA GLU A 185 -2.33 13.28 2.48
C GLU A 185 -3.64 12.47 2.48
N ASP A 186 -4.24 12.20 1.31
CA ASP A 186 -5.47 11.41 1.23
C ASP A 186 -5.22 9.92 1.52
N MET A 187 -3.98 9.42 1.41
CA MET A 187 -3.69 7.99 1.52
C MET A 187 -4.11 7.40 2.86
N LYS A 188 -3.76 8.06 3.98
CA LYS A 188 -4.10 7.56 5.33
C LYS A 188 -5.62 7.53 5.52
N ALA A 189 -6.31 8.61 5.15
CA ALA A 189 -7.76 8.69 5.22
C ALA A 189 -8.45 7.66 4.31
N GLY A 190 -7.92 7.45 3.10
CA GLY A 190 -8.40 6.45 2.15
C GLY A 190 -8.37 5.03 2.71
N ILE A 191 -7.31 4.64 3.41
CA ILE A 191 -7.21 3.33 4.08
C ILE A 191 -8.26 3.22 5.19
N GLY A 192 -8.27 4.17 6.13
CA GLY A 192 -9.13 4.10 7.32
C GLY A 192 -10.62 4.07 6.96
N LEU A 193 -11.05 4.91 6.01
CA LEU A 193 -12.44 4.94 5.56
C LEU A 193 -12.81 3.70 4.73
N SER A 194 -11.89 3.18 3.91
CA SER A 194 -12.15 1.95 3.16
C SER A 194 -12.33 0.75 4.11
N LEU A 195 -11.51 0.66 5.16
CA LEU A 195 -11.68 -0.35 6.21
C LEU A 195 -13.08 -0.24 6.82
N ILE A 196 -13.52 0.95 7.24
CA ILE A 196 -14.88 1.12 7.80
C ILE A 196 -15.95 0.67 6.81
N ARG A 197 -15.85 1.05 5.54
CA ARG A 197 -16.80 0.65 4.49
C ARG A 197 -16.90 -0.88 4.39
N ASP A 198 -15.77 -1.58 4.43
CA ASP A 198 -15.77 -3.04 4.36
C ASP A 198 -16.19 -3.68 5.68
N LEU A 199 -15.85 -3.10 6.83
CA LEU A 199 -16.29 -3.59 8.13
C LEU A 199 -17.83 -3.59 8.25
N ARG A 200 -18.53 -2.62 7.64
CA ARG A 200 -20.01 -2.58 7.61
C ARG A 200 -20.65 -3.76 6.88
N ASN A 201 -19.88 -4.55 6.13
CA ASN A 201 -20.40 -5.70 5.39
C ASN A 201 -20.47 -6.99 6.20
N PHE A 202 -19.95 -6.99 7.44
CA PHE A 202 -20.00 -8.13 8.36
C PHE A 202 -21.29 -8.17 9.18
N SER A 203 -21.51 -9.30 9.86
CA SER A 203 -22.51 -9.40 10.92
C SER A 203 -22.26 -8.34 12.00
N PRO A 204 -23.30 -7.90 12.74
CA PRO A 204 -23.13 -6.91 13.80
C PRO A 204 -22.07 -7.30 14.85
N ALA A 205 -21.99 -8.60 15.18
CA ALA A 205 -21.01 -9.12 16.14
C ALA A 205 -19.57 -9.04 15.60
N SER A 206 -19.33 -9.49 14.37
CA SER A 206 -18.00 -9.40 13.74
C SER A 206 -17.60 -7.95 13.48
N ASN A 207 -18.52 -7.10 13.03
CA ASN A 207 -18.28 -5.67 12.84
C ASN A 207 -17.83 -5.00 14.14
N GLN A 208 -18.57 -5.19 15.23
CA GLN A 208 -18.24 -4.61 16.52
C GLN A 208 -16.86 -5.08 17.00
N ARG A 209 -16.61 -6.39 16.97
CA ARG A 209 -15.31 -6.97 17.39
C ARG A 209 -14.14 -6.40 16.60
N LEU A 210 -14.27 -6.29 15.28
CA LEU A 210 -13.20 -5.78 14.42
C LEU A 210 -13.00 -4.25 14.57
N LEU A 211 -14.03 -3.49 14.93
CA LEU A 211 -13.88 -2.06 15.25
C LEU A 211 -13.15 -1.82 16.59
N GLU A 212 -13.12 -2.82 17.48
CA GLU A 212 -12.38 -2.76 18.74
C GLU A 212 -10.87 -3.05 18.57
N HIS A 213 -10.46 -3.61 17.42
CA HIS A 213 -9.07 -3.90 17.06
C HIS A 213 -8.29 -2.62 16.74
N THR A 214 -7.79 -1.95 17.77
CA THR A 214 -7.19 -0.61 17.67
C THR A 214 -5.68 -0.56 17.95
N ASP A 215 -5.07 -1.67 18.40
CA ASP A 215 -3.61 -1.75 18.58
C ASP A 215 -2.84 -1.94 17.27
N GLU A 216 -1.53 -1.68 17.29
CA GLU A 216 -0.69 -1.73 16.09
C GLU A 216 -0.70 -3.09 15.37
N VAL A 217 -0.75 -4.21 16.11
CA VAL A 217 -0.73 -5.55 15.53
C VAL A 217 -2.07 -5.83 14.85
N ALA A 218 -3.17 -5.46 15.50
CA ALA A 218 -4.51 -5.66 14.97
C ALA A 218 -4.77 -4.76 13.75
N ILE A 219 -4.36 -3.49 13.78
CA ILE A 219 -4.43 -2.59 12.62
C ILE A 219 -3.59 -3.13 11.46
N ASN A 220 -2.37 -3.63 11.73
CA ASN A 220 -1.54 -4.22 10.68
C ASN A 220 -2.24 -5.42 10.00
N LYS A 221 -2.90 -6.27 10.80
CA LYS A 221 -3.70 -7.41 10.31
C LYS A 221 -4.90 -6.95 9.50
N LEU A 222 -5.60 -5.89 9.92
CA LEU A 222 -6.74 -5.35 9.15
C LEU A 222 -6.26 -4.79 7.81
N VAL A 223 -5.30 -3.87 7.80
CA VAL A 223 -4.78 -3.23 6.58
C VAL A 223 -4.27 -4.27 5.57
N ASN A 224 -3.44 -5.21 6.03
CA ASN A 224 -2.86 -6.23 5.15
C ASN A 224 -3.81 -7.42 4.90
N GLY A 225 -4.84 -7.60 5.72
CA GLY A 225 -5.89 -8.59 5.49
C GLY A 225 -6.85 -8.15 4.39
N PHE A 226 -7.27 -6.88 4.41
CA PHE A 226 -8.24 -6.35 3.44
C PHE A 226 -7.61 -5.95 2.11
N TYR A 227 -6.39 -5.40 2.13
CA TYR A 227 -5.90 -4.62 1.00
C TYR A 227 -4.46 -4.97 0.58
N ARG A 228 -3.51 -5.05 1.52
CA ARG A 228 -2.05 -5.05 1.24
C ARG A 228 -1.64 -3.87 0.35
N PRO A 229 -1.72 -2.64 0.88
CA PRO A 229 -1.49 -1.44 0.08
C PRO A 229 -0.09 -1.37 -0.52
N GLU A 230 -0.03 -0.85 -1.75
CA GLU A 230 1.20 -0.61 -2.49
C GLU A 230 1.41 0.88 -2.73
N ILE A 231 2.37 1.45 -2.01
CA ILE A 231 2.78 2.86 -2.13
C ILE A 231 3.81 2.97 -3.25
N LYS A 232 3.74 4.06 -4.02
CA LYS A 232 4.47 4.26 -5.26
C LYS A 232 5.05 5.67 -5.29
N VAL A 233 6.38 5.74 -5.36
CA VAL A 233 7.13 7.00 -5.52
C VAL A 233 7.78 7.00 -6.89
N ALA A 234 7.61 8.08 -7.65
CA ALA A 234 8.11 8.14 -9.02
C ALA A 234 9.65 8.18 -9.06
N ARG A 235 10.24 7.32 -9.90
CA ARG A 235 11.65 7.28 -10.31
C ARG A 235 12.68 6.96 -9.24
N HIS A 236 12.63 7.61 -8.08
CA HIS A 236 13.59 7.44 -7.01
C HIS A 236 13.03 7.92 -5.68
N PHE A 237 13.61 7.42 -4.60
CA PHE A 237 13.31 7.83 -3.23
C PHE A 237 14.62 7.98 -2.46
N PHE A 238 14.75 9.08 -1.73
CA PHE A 238 15.90 9.37 -0.87
C PHE A 238 15.43 9.64 0.55
N SER A 239 16.15 9.12 1.54
CA SER A 239 15.89 9.42 2.93
C SER A 239 17.12 9.19 3.80
N ASP A 240 17.35 10.10 4.73
CA ASP A 240 18.33 10.01 5.82
C ASP A 240 17.70 9.49 7.14
N ASN A 241 16.37 9.36 7.19
CA ASN A 241 15.64 8.84 8.34
C ASN A 241 14.96 7.51 8.01
N TYR A 242 15.56 6.41 8.43
CA TYR A 242 15.05 5.07 8.20
C TYR A 242 15.43 4.11 9.31
N MET A 243 14.66 3.02 9.42
CA MET A 243 15.02 1.86 10.22
C MET A 243 15.34 0.68 9.32
N GLU A 244 16.26 -0.16 9.76
CA GLU A 244 16.58 -1.42 9.08
C GLU A 244 16.10 -2.61 9.89
N ALA A 245 15.52 -3.58 9.20
CA ALA A 245 15.19 -4.88 9.73
C ALA A 245 15.81 -5.96 8.85
N SER A 246 16.60 -6.85 9.45
CA SER A 246 17.05 -8.07 8.79
C SER A 246 15.88 -9.03 8.66
N VAL A 247 15.63 -9.53 7.45
CA VAL A 247 14.56 -10.47 7.15
C VAL A 247 15.14 -11.71 6.47
N ARG A 248 14.50 -12.87 6.67
CA ARG A 248 14.94 -14.09 5.99
C ARG A 248 14.69 -13.94 4.48
N LYS A 249 15.67 -14.29 3.65
CA LYS A 249 15.42 -14.41 2.21
C LYS A 249 14.48 -15.59 1.97
N ASP A 250 13.40 -15.36 1.24
CA ASP A 250 12.46 -16.42 0.84
C ASP A 250 12.84 -16.91 -0.56
N ASP A 251 13.42 -18.12 -0.66
CA ASP A 251 13.87 -18.73 -1.92
C ASP A 251 12.75 -19.53 -2.63
N LYS A 252 11.47 -19.35 -2.23
CA LYS A 252 10.36 -20.02 -2.92
C LYS A 252 10.24 -19.56 -4.38
N ALA A 253 10.48 -20.51 -5.28
CA ALA A 253 10.30 -20.42 -6.73
C ALA A 253 8.84 -20.18 -7.13
#